data_AF-A0A958UZX1-F1
#
_entry.id   AF-A0A958UZX1-F1
#
_cell.length_a   1.000
_cell.length_b   1.000
_cell.length_c   1.000
_cell.angle_alpha   90.00
_cell.angle_beta   90.00
_cell.angle_gamma   90.00
#
_symmetry.space_group_name_H-M   'P 1'
#
loop_
_entity.id
_entity.type
_entity.pdbx_description
1 polymer ?
#
loop_
_entity_poly.entity_id
_entity_poly.type
_entity_poly.pdbx_seq_one_letter_code
_entity_poly.pdbx_strand_id
1 'polypeptide(L)'
;MKTLKILVTIAILTVITSSCVFDGIKGNRNVTVEERDINADFDALKASQGLKVYLTLDEGFSVKVEADENLQDIIITEVEDGVLHLYTKKNIWTAKARKVYVSMPE
;
A
#
# COMPACT_ATOMS: atom_id res chain seq x y z
N MET A 1 -22.86 47.19 2.89
CA MET A 1 -23.06 45.98 3.74
C MET A 1 -23.20 44.67 2.96
N LYS A 2 -23.87 44.63 1.80
CA LYS A 2 -24.05 43.39 1.00
C LYS A 2 -22.73 42.82 0.47
N THR A 3 -21.84 43.67 -0.03
CA THR A 3 -20.51 43.31 -0.54
C THR A 3 -19.58 42.76 0.54
N LEU A 4 -19.59 43.38 1.73
CA LEU A 4 -18.82 42.91 2.89
C LEU A 4 -19.30 41.54 3.38
N LYS A 5 -20.63 41.31 3.40
CA LYS A 5 -21.21 40.00 3.76
C LYS A 5 -20.78 38.91 2.77
N ILE A 6 -20.77 39.21 1.46
CA ILE A 6 -20.33 38.26 0.43
C ILE A 6 -18.85 37.90 0.60
N LEU A 7 -17.98 38.89 0.85
CA LEU A 7 -16.55 38.67 1.08
C LEU A 7 -16.30 37.79 2.31
N VAL A 8 -17.04 38.03 3.40
CA VAL A 8 -16.95 37.21 4.62
C VAL A 8 -17.42 35.78 4.36
N THR A 9 -18.51 35.58 3.62
CA THR A 9 -18.99 34.24 3.27
C THR A 9 -17.99 33.45 2.42
N ILE A 10 -17.34 34.11 1.45
CA ILE A 10 -16.31 33.48 0.60
C ILE A 10 -15.09 33.10 1.44
N ALA A 11 -14.64 33.99 2.32
CA ALA A 11 -13.50 33.72 3.20
C ALA A 11 -13.76 32.56 4.19
N ILE A 12 -15.00 32.41 4.66
CA ILE A 12 -15.39 31.27 5.49
C ILE A 12 -15.39 29.97 4.67
N LEU A 13 -15.92 30.02 3.44
CA LEU A 13 -15.99 28.84 2.57
C LEU A 13 -14.60 28.29 2.22
N THR A 14 -13.61 29.16 1.97
CA THR A 14 -12.23 28.73 1.63
C THR A 14 -11.50 28.07 2.79
N VAL A 15 -11.80 28.46 4.04
CA VAL A 15 -11.21 27.83 5.24
C VAL A 15 -11.75 26.40 5.42
N ILE A 16 -13.05 26.17 5.17
CA ILE A 16 -13.69 24.86 5.39
C ILE A 16 -13.22 23.82 4.34
N THR A 17 -12.80 24.26 3.15
CA THR A 17 -12.35 23.36 2.06
C THR A 17 -10.89 22.90 2.17
N SER A 18 -10.15 23.26 3.22
CA SER A 18 -8.70 22.98 3.35
C SER A 18 -8.33 21.56 3.82
N SER A 19 -9.27 20.61 3.83
CA SER A 19 -9.13 19.31 4.51
C SER A 19 -8.54 18.17 3.67
N CYS A 20 -7.63 18.44 2.73
CA CYS A 20 -6.90 17.39 2.00
C CYS A 20 -5.46 17.28 2.50
N VAL A 21 -5.27 16.54 3.61
CA VAL A 21 -3.94 16.12 4.05
C VAL A 21 -3.65 14.77 3.37
N PHE A 22 -2.95 14.82 2.23
CA PHE A 22 -2.41 13.62 1.57
C PHE A 22 -1.23 13.10 2.39
N ASP A 23 -1.54 12.36 3.46
CA ASP A 23 -0.53 11.67 4.25
C ASP A 23 -0.13 10.37 3.53
N GLY A 24 1.17 10.19 3.34
CA GLY A 24 1.72 9.06 2.59
C GLY A 24 3.24 9.09 2.56
N ILE A 25 3.83 7.89 2.60
CA ILE A 25 5.28 7.72 2.61
C ILE A 25 5.80 7.79 1.16
N LYS A 26 6.89 8.53 0.97
CA LYS A 26 7.64 8.54 -0.29
C LYS A 26 8.75 7.49 -0.19
N GLY A 27 8.84 6.62 -1.19
CA GLY A 27 9.93 5.67 -1.33
C GLY A 27 11.26 6.37 -1.56
N ASN A 28 12.32 5.83 -0.98
CA ASN A 28 13.68 6.36 -1.07
C ASN A 28 14.40 5.98 -2.38
N ARG A 29 13.72 5.26 -3.29
CA ARG A 29 14.24 4.75 -4.58
C ARG A 29 15.41 3.76 -4.45
N ASN A 30 15.76 3.32 -3.25
CA ASN A 30 16.71 2.25 -3.01
C ASN A 30 15.97 0.92 -2.99
N VAL A 31 15.98 0.17 -4.10
CA VAL A 31 15.18 -1.04 -4.24
C VAL A 31 15.91 -2.21 -3.57
N THR A 32 15.19 -2.90 -2.69
CA THR A 32 15.64 -4.09 -1.97
C THR A 32 14.66 -5.23 -2.21
N VAL A 33 15.11 -6.46 -1.99
CA VAL A 33 14.27 -7.67 -2.09
C VAL A 33 14.34 -8.39 -0.75
N GLU A 34 13.19 -8.67 -0.18
CA GLU A 34 13.06 -9.41 1.07
C GLU A 34 12.19 -10.65 0.87
N GLU A 35 12.69 -11.80 1.33
CA GLU A 35 11.87 -13.00 1.46
C GLU A 35 11.06 -12.93 2.75
N ARG A 36 9.78 -13.30 2.67
CA ARG A 36 8.84 -13.26 3.80
C ARG A 36 8.54 -14.68 4.24
N ASP A 37 8.81 -14.96 5.51
CA ASP A 37 8.45 -16.23 6.13
C ASP A 37 6.93 -16.27 6.32
N ILE A 38 6.27 -17.16 5.58
CA ILE A 38 4.84 -17.44 5.70
C ILE A 38 4.70 -18.81 6.36
N ASN A 39 4.13 -18.85 7.56
CA ASN A 39 4.03 -20.06 8.38
C ASN A 39 2.70 -20.81 8.22
N ALA A 40 1.89 -20.43 7.24
CA ALA A 40 0.56 -21.01 7.02
C ALA A 40 0.25 -21.11 5.53
N ASP A 41 -0.41 -22.21 5.15
CA ASP A 41 -0.89 -22.42 3.79
C ASP A 41 -2.07 -21.49 3.48
N PHE A 42 -2.25 -21.14 2.21
CA PHE A 42 -3.35 -20.30 1.72
C PHE A 42 -3.84 -20.78 0.36
N ASP A 43 -5.13 -20.61 0.08
CA ASP A 43 -5.79 -20.99 -1.19
C ASP A 43 -6.33 -19.77 -1.96
N ALA A 44 -6.32 -18.60 -1.32
CA ALA A 44 -6.77 -17.35 -1.90
C ALA A 44 -5.77 -16.21 -1.66
N LEU A 45 -5.82 -15.19 -2.51
CA LEU A 45 -4.96 -14.01 -2.42
C LEU A 45 -5.79 -12.74 -2.47
N LYS A 46 -5.51 -11.82 -1.53
CA LYS A 46 -6.15 -10.51 -1.46
C LYS A 46 -5.08 -9.41 -1.45
N ALA A 47 -4.96 -8.72 -2.58
CA ALA A 47 -4.06 -7.59 -2.72
C ALA A 47 -4.81 -6.24 -2.68
N SER A 48 -4.21 -5.24 -2.04
CA SER A 48 -4.77 -3.89 -1.97
C SER A 48 -3.71 -2.80 -2.07
N GLN A 49 -4.15 -1.54 -2.11
CA GLN A 49 -3.28 -0.35 -2.00
C GLN A 49 -2.20 -0.20 -3.08
N GLY A 50 -2.47 -0.71 -4.28
CA GLY A 50 -1.64 -0.47 -5.47
C GLY A 50 -0.34 -1.27 -5.53
N LEU A 51 -0.27 -2.39 -4.81
CA LEU A 51 0.80 -3.37 -4.94
C LEU A 51 0.69 -4.11 -6.29
N LYS A 52 1.83 -4.36 -6.94
CA LYS A 52 1.89 -5.19 -8.14
C LYS A 52 2.20 -6.62 -7.72
N VAL A 53 1.24 -7.53 -7.89
CA VAL A 53 1.40 -8.92 -7.50
C VAL A 53 1.68 -9.79 -8.72
N TYR A 54 2.70 -10.63 -8.61
CA TYR A 54 3.09 -11.64 -9.59
C TYR A 54 2.88 -13.00 -8.94
N LEU A 55 1.91 -13.75 -9.44
CA LEU A 55 1.60 -15.10 -8.97
C LEU A 55 2.29 -16.13 -9.88
N THR A 56 2.91 -17.14 -9.28
CA THR A 56 3.50 -18.29 -9.96
C THR A 56 2.95 -19.55 -9.31
N LEU A 57 2.55 -20.54 -10.11
CA LEU A 57 2.15 -21.85 -9.59
C LEU A 57 3.39 -22.75 -9.56
N ASP A 58 3.73 -23.27 -8.40
CA ASP A 58 4.96 -24.05 -8.14
C ASP A 58 4.75 -25.00 -6.95
N GLU A 59 5.69 -25.92 -6.67
CA GLU A 59 5.50 -26.98 -5.66
C GLU A 59 5.41 -26.48 -4.20
N GLY A 60 5.72 -25.21 -3.92
CA GLY A 60 5.76 -24.68 -2.56
C GLY A 60 5.32 -23.24 -2.42
N PHE A 61 5.00 -22.87 -1.17
CA PHE A 61 4.65 -21.49 -0.80
C PHE A 61 5.90 -20.62 -0.64
N SER A 62 5.92 -19.49 -1.34
CA SER A 62 6.98 -18.48 -1.18
C SER A 62 6.44 -17.08 -1.42
N VAL A 63 6.87 -16.12 -0.61
CA VAL A 63 6.52 -14.70 -0.80
C VAL A 63 7.79 -13.87 -0.79
N LYS A 64 7.99 -13.05 -1.83
CA LYS A 64 9.12 -12.12 -1.94
C LYS A 64 8.63 -10.71 -2.26
N VAL A 65 9.16 -9.71 -1.55
CA VAL A 65 8.78 -8.30 -1.70
C VAL A 65 9.95 -7.52 -2.29
N GLU A 66 9.78 -7.02 -3.51
CA GLU A 66 10.70 -6.08 -4.17
C GLU A 66 10.13 -4.65 -4.03
N ALA A 67 10.69 -3.87 -3.12
CA ALA A 67 10.24 -2.52 -2.83
C ALA A 67 11.39 -1.57 -2.49
N ASP A 68 11.11 -0.27 -2.47
CA ASP A 68 12.04 0.70 -1.88
C ASP A 68 12.25 0.34 -0.40
N GLU A 69 13.49 0.38 0.09
CA GLU A 69 13.93 -0.09 1.42
C GLU A 69 13.04 0.43 2.56
N ASN A 70 12.72 1.73 2.56
CA ASN A 70 11.89 2.33 3.61
C ASN A 70 10.40 1.94 3.53
N LEU A 71 9.99 1.23 2.48
CA LEU A 71 8.63 0.74 2.28
C LEU A 71 8.48 -0.73 2.70
N GLN A 72 9.58 -1.45 2.93
CA GLN A 72 9.55 -2.86 3.30
C GLN A 72 8.75 -3.10 4.59
N ASP A 73 8.94 -2.27 5.62
CA ASP A 73 8.28 -2.42 6.92
C ASP A 73 6.77 -2.13 6.90
N ILE A 74 6.32 -1.38 5.90
CA ILE A 74 4.90 -1.01 5.79
C ILE A 74 4.13 -1.93 4.86
N ILE A 75 4.81 -2.72 4.01
CA ILE A 75 4.19 -3.76 3.19
C ILE A 75 3.98 -4.98 4.08
N ILE A 76 2.72 -5.37 4.23
CA ILE A 76 2.30 -6.48 5.08
C ILE A 76 1.91 -7.65 4.22
N THR A 77 2.41 -8.81 4.66
CA THR A 77 2.16 -10.12 4.09
C THR A 77 1.76 -11.02 5.25
N GLU A 78 0.48 -11.35 5.36
CA GLU A 78 -0.04 -12.20 6.44
C GLU A 78 -1.12 -13.14 5.92
N VAL A 79 -1.24 -14.32 6.53
CA VAL A 79 -2.28 -15.29 6.18
C VAL A 79 -3.32 -15.28 7.28
N GLU A 80 -4.56 -14.99 6.91
CA GLU A 80 -5.73 -14.99 7.80
C GLU A 80 -6.86 -15.76 7.11
N ASP A 81 -7.48 -16.72 7.81
CA ASP A 81 -8.56 -17.55 7.29
C ASP A 81 -8.29 -18.22 5.93
N GLY A 82 -7.05 -18.67 5.70
CA GLY A 82 -6.64 -19.31 4.44
C GLY A 82 -6.40 -18.34 3.27
N VAL A 83 -6.47 -17.03 3.51
CA VAL A 83 -6.22 -15.99 2.50
C VAL A 83 -4.89 -15.31 2.77
N LEU A 84 -4.03 -15.17 1.75
CA LEU A 84 -2.84 -14.32 1.82
C LEU A 84 -3.23 -12.85 1.60
N HIS A 85 -3.13 -12.05 2.65
CA HIS A 85 -3.35 -10.62 2.65
C HIS A 85 -2.06 -9.86 2.30
N LEU A 86 -2.11 -9.11 1.20
CA LEU A 86 -1.03 -8.24 0.73
C LEU A 86 -1.51 -6.79 0.73
N TYR A 87 -1.02 -5.99 1.66
CA TYR A 87 -1.47 -4.60 1.82
C TYR A 87 -0.39 -3.71 2.42
N THR A 88 -0.65 -2.42 2.52
CA THR A 88 0.26 -1.48 3.17
C THR A 88 -0.35 -0.89 4.44
N LYS A 89 0.41 -0.74 5.52
CA LYS A 89 -0.07 -0.07 6.75
C LYS A 89 -0.35 1.41 6.54
N LYS A 90 0.34 2.03 5.59
CA LYS A 90 0.26 3.46 5.27
C LYS A 90 0.22 3.63 3.75
N ASN A 91 -0.41 4.70 3.29
CA ASN A 91 -0.42 5.06 1.88
C ASN A 91 1.00 5.31 1.37
N ILE A 92 1.27 4.88 0.14
CA ILE A 92 2.53 5.14 -0.54
C ILE A 92 2.27 6.11 -1.69
N TRP A 93 2.86 7.30 -1.58
CA TRP A 93 2.67 8.35 -2.59
C TRP A 93 3.48 8.06 -3.86
N THR A 94 4.76 7.76 -3.70
CA THR A 94 5.64 7.41 -4.81
C THR A 94 6.61 6.32 -4.38
N ALA A 95 6.97 5.44 -5.28
CA ALA A 95 7.94 4.38 -5.06
C ALA A 95 8.55 4.00 -6.41
N LYS A 96 9.83 3.61 -6.41
CA LYS A 96 10.45 3.05 -7.60
C LYS A 96 10.00 1.60 -7.81
N ALA A 97 9.87 0.82 -6.74
CA ALA A 97 9.34 -0.54 -6.76
C ALA A 97 8.34 -0.79 -5.62
N ARG A 98 7.30 -1.59 -5.90
CA ARG A 98 6.26 -2.10 -4.98
C ARG A 98 5.68 -3.40 -5.54
N LYS A 99 6.54 -4.39 -5.77
CA LYS A 99 6.16 -5.67 -6.36
C LYS A 99 6.18 -6.75 -5.28
N VAL A 100 5.22 -7.65 -5.34
CA VAL A 100 5.18 -8.85 -4.51
C VAL A 100 5.11 -10.04 -5.43
N TYR A 101 6.04 -10.97 -5.26
CA TYR A 101 6.09 -12.24 -5.96
C TYR A 101 5.57 -13.31 -5.01
N VAL A 102 4.59 -14.08 -5.47
CA VAL A 102 3.94 -15.14 -4.69
C VAL A 102 4.02 -16.43 -5.49
N SER A 103 4.49 -17.48 -4.84
CA SER A 103 4.42 -18.86 -5.34
C SER A 103 3.49 -19.68 -4.47
N MET A 104 2.65 -20.51 -5.09
CA MET A 104 1.77 -21.45 -4.40
C MET A 104 1.52 -22.71 -5.27
N PRO A 105 1.22 -23.87 -4.66
CA PRO A 105 0.80 -25.07 -5.39
C PRO A 105 -0.55 -24.90 -6.12
N GLU A 106 -0.80 -25.78 -7.10
CA GLU A 106 -2.10 -25.89 -7.80
C GLU A 106 -3.24 -26.33 -6.88
#